data_AF-A0A8H7WXB1-F1
#
_entry.id   AF-A0A8H7WXB1-F1
#
_cell.length_a   1.000
_cell.length_b   1.000
_cell.length_c   1.000
_cell.angle_alpha   90.00
_cell.angle_beta   90.00
_cell.angle_gamma   90.00
#
_symmetry.space_group_name_H-M   'P 1'
#
loop_
_entity.id
_entity.type
_entity.pdbx_description
1 polymer ?
#
loop_
_entity_poly.entity_id
_entity_poly.type
_entity_poly.pdbx_seq_one_letter_code
_entity_poly.pdbx_strand_id
1 'polypeptide(L)'
;MMRNVRFTAMSIAFQLDIFQASVAGQIPADVARDIFAGAMSAMLPDFGLRSLGAAALEKPDVDSPKHKSIYHPPPLPVIVCDLQRINDIASLLCHCHTLGLSQHLDYIVSNLVTEAKTMGLDDFRTIFLQFLKSLGAAPRTSNIAVHRTAFQVLFRHVMTTYIERYVQQPPPIFRDWTRATVSCREHCKDCDKLNEFLSNPRQQAADFTMGGSRREHLLSQVRDTGIGADQRKKYAPGSAYALFLTKNSAYIQIGRSAWERRGEDTRESFRDIELEANLFDLLKDSYAPIMAASLPHQGSVHALAPLRMAGNTANRLPSPGPRGTKRKATETIDINEYPSRKPIHPYLP
;
A
#
# COMPACT_ATOMS: atom_id res chain seq x y z
N MET A 1 17.13 22.01 -26.93
CA MET A 1 17.92 21.07 -26.11
C MET A 1 17.50 21.24 -24.65
N MET A 2 16.34 20.72 -24.23
CA MET A 2 15.92 20.74 -22.82
C MET A 2 16.47 19.48 -22.15
N ARG A 3 17.46 19.63 -21.26
CA ARG A 3 18.04 18.53 -20.49
C ARG A 3 17.22 18.30 -19.21
N ASN A 4 16.70 17.09 -19.02
CA ASN A 4 16.22 16.51 -17.75
C ASN A 4 15.49 17.47 -16.79
N VAL A 5 14.40 18.11 -17.23
CA VAL A 5 13.49 18.78 -16.29
C VAL A 5 12.59 17.71 -15.67
N ARG A 6 13.09 17.06 -14.60
CA ARG A 6 12.28 16.14 -13.79
C ARG A 6 11.40 16.93 -12.83
N PHE A 7 10.34 16.31 -12.34
CA PHE A 7 9.53 16.86 -11.26
C PHE A 7 10.33 16.87 -9.94
N THR A 8 11.13 17.92 -9.75
CA THR A 8 12.01 18.11 -8.60
C THR A 8 11.55 19.30 -7.75
N ALA A 9 11.94 19.33 -6.48
CA ALA A 9 11.65 20.48 -5.60
C ALA A 9 12.14 21.81 -6.20
N MET A 10 13.29 21.81 -6.87
CA MET A 10 13.83 22.99 -7.56
C MET A 10 12.91 23.45 -8.70
N SER A 11 12.42 22.52 -9.52
CA SER A 11 11.53 22.82 -10.64
C SER A 11 10.18 23.37 -10.15
N ILE A 12 9.64 22.82 -9.07
CA ILE A 12 8.39 23.30 -8.46
C ILE A 12 8.61 24.71 -7.91
N ALA A 13 9.65 24.95 -7.11
CA ALA A 13 9.97 26.26 -6.55
C ALA A 13 10.14 27.32 -7.65
N PHE A 14 10.90 27.00 -8.70
CA PHE A 14 11.04 27.89 -9.86
C PHE A 14 9.70 28.25 -10.49
N GLN A 15 8.78 27.31 -10.65
CA GLN A 15 7.45 27.58 -11.21
C GLN A 15 6.58 28.46 -10.31
N LEU A 16 6.66 28.24 -8.99
CA LEU A 16 5.98 29.09 -8.02
C LEU A 16 6.53 30.52 -8.08
N ASP A 17 7.84 30.70 -8.14
CA ASP A 17 8.49 32.01 -8.22
C ASP A 17 8.14 32.76 -9.52
N ILE A 18 8.10 32.06 -10.67
CA ILE A 18 7.68 32.66 -11.95
C ILE A 18 6.23 33.17 -11.87
N PHE A 19 5.33 32.40 -11.25
CA PHE A 19 3.96 32.84 -11.05
C PHE A 19 3.87 34.07 -10.14
N GLN A 20 4.59 34.07 -9.01
CA GLN A 20 4.62 35.20 -8.08
C GLN A 20 5.21 36.46 -8.72
N ALA A 21 6.28 36.33 -9.50
CA ALA A 21 6.87 37.45 -10.25
C ALA A 21 5.87 38.04 -11.27
N SER A 22 5.03 37.20 -11.88
CA SER A 22 3.96 37.66 -12.77
C SER A 22 2.86 38.43 -12.01
N VAL A 23 2.39 37.89 -10.88
CA VAL A 23 1.40 38.56 -10.02
C VAL A 23 1.93 39.91 -9.49
N ALA A 24 3.22 39.98 -9.18
CA ALA A 24 3.90 41.21 -8.76
C ALA A 24 4.15 42.21 -9.92
N GLY A 25 3.80 41.87 -11.16
CA GLY A 25 4.01 42.72 -12.34
C GLY A 25 5.46 42.82 -12.81
N GLN A 26 6.36 41.95 -12.30
CA GLN A 26 7.77 41.92 -12.69
C GLN A 26 7.97 41.23 -14.05
N ILE A 27 7.05 40.33 -14.42
CA ILE A 27 7.06 39.60 -15.69
C ILE A 27 5.66 39.72 -16.33
N PRO A 28 5.56 40.03 -17.64
CA PRO A 28 4.28 40.01 -18.36
C PRO A 28 3.56 38.66 -18.22
N ALA A 29 2.23 38.70 -18.08
CA ALA A 29 1.42 37.51 -17.79
C ALA A 29 1.45 36.46 -18.91
N ASP A 30 1.53 36.89 -20.17
CA ASP A 30 1.69 36.04 -21.34
C ASP A 30 3.04 35.30 -21.33
N VAL A 31 4.12 36.03 -21.02
CA VAL A 31 5.47 35.46 -20.90
C VAL A 31 5.54 34.45 -19.75
N ALA A 32 4.97 34.80 -18.59
CA ALA A 32 4.91 33.90 -17.44
C ALA A 32 4.12 32.63 -17.77
N ARG A 33 2.97 32.75 -18.43
CA ARG A 33 2.15 31.61 -18.89
C ARG A 33 2.93 30.70 -19.82
N ASP A 34 3.65 31.25 -20.80
CA ASP A 34 4.39 30.45 -21.79
C ASP A 34 5.59 29.72 -21.16
N ILE A 35 6.33 30.39 -20.25
CA ILE A 35 7.39 29.76 -19.45
C ILE A 35 6.82 28.63 -18.61
N PHE A 36 5.69 28.90 -17.94
CA PHE A 36 5.04 27.94 -17.06
C PHE A 36 4.56 26.72 -17.85
N ALA A 37 3.84 26.93 -18.96
CA ALA A 37 3.36 25.85 -19.82
C ALA A 37 4.51 25.02 -20.40
N GLY A 38 5.61 25.65 -20.81
CA GLY A 38 6.80 24.95 -21.32
C GLY A 38 7.44 24.04 -20.27
N ALA A 39 7.64 24.56 -19.05
CA ALA A 39 8.20 23.79 -17.95
C ALA A 39 7.27 22.66 -17.49
N MET A 40 5.96 22.94 -17.37
CA MET A 40 4.96 21.92 -17.03
C MET A 40 4.98 20.78 -18.04
N SER A 41 4.97 21.08 -19.34
CA SER A 41 5.00 20.07 -20.41
C SER A 41 6.20 19.13 -20.29
N ALA A 42 7.36 19.65 -19.86
CA ALA A 42 8.56 18.85 -19.65
C ALA A 42 8.48 17.95 -18.41
N MET A 43 7.74 18.39 -17.38
CA MET A 43 7.58 17.67 -16.12
C MET A 43 6.47 16.61 -16.13
N LEU A 44 5.44 16.78 -16.95
CA LEU A 44 4.24 15.93 -16.98
C LEU A 44 4.52 14.41 -17.10
N PRO A 45 5.45 13.94 -17.96
CA PRO A 45 5.65 12.50 -18.16
C PRO A 45 6.01 11.73 -16.88
N ASP A 46 6.71 12.36 -15.95
CA ASP A 46 7.22 11.76 -14.72
C ASP A 46 6.42 12.18 -13.47
N PHE A 47 5.29 12.88 -13.65
CA PHE A 47 4.51 13.40 -12.54
C PHE A 47 3.74 12.28 -11.79
N GLY A 48 3.94 12.22 -10.48
CA GLY A 48 3.17 11.38 -9.56
C GLY A 48 3.43 11.74 -8.10
N LEU A 49 2.47 11.46 -7.21
CA LEU A 49 2.61 11.76 -5.78
C LEU A 49 3.65 10.85 -5.09
N ARG A 50 3.91 9.65 -5.60
CA ARG A 50 4.98 8.77 -5.13
C ARG A 50 6.35 9.41 -5.27
N SER A 51 6.56 10.22 -6.32
CA SER A 51 7.79 10.99 -6.51
C SER A 51 7.99 12.08 -5.45
N LEU A 52 6.96 12.34 -4.62
CA LEU A 52 7.00 13.35 -3.55
C LEU A 52 7.55 12.82 -2.24
N GLY A 53 7.49 11.50 -2.04
CA GLY A 53 8.06 10.87 -0.86
C GLY A 53 9.57 11.07 -0.82
N ALA A 54 10.05 11.83 0.15
CA ALA A 54 11.46 11.69 0.54
C ALA A 54 11.57 10.30 1.19
N ALA A 55 12.33 9.40 0.57
CA ALA A 55 12.76 8.18 1.24
C ALA A 55 13.64 8.59 2.42
N ALA A 56 13.06 8.71 3.60
CA ALA A 56 13.83 8.88 4.81
C ALA A 56 14.23 7.48 5.29
N LEU A 57 15.47 7.31 5.71
CA LEU A 57 15.85 6.11 6.46
C LEU A 57 15.13 6.17 7.81
N GLU A 58 14.44 5.09 8.16
CA GLU A 58 13.85 4.89 9.48
C GLU A 58 14.89 5.25 10.56
N LYS A 59 14.64 6.32 11.35
CA LYS A 59 15.52 6.64 12.47
C LYS A 59 15.30 5.56 13.52
N PRO A 60 16.35 4.89 14.03
CA PRO A 60 16.17 3.91 15.09
C PRO A 60 15.56 4.63 16.29
N ASP A 61 14.34 4.25 16.62
CA ASP A 61 13.68 4.70 17.84
C ASP A 61 14.27 3.90 19.01
N VAL A 62 14.54 4.59 20.12
CA VAL A 62 14.98 4.06 21.42
C VAL A 62 16.48 3.77 21.60
N ASP A 63 17.07 4.50 22.56
CA ASP A 63 18.26 4.15 23.32
C ASP A 63 18.25 2.68 23.73
N SER A 64 18.94 1.83 22.98
CA SER A 64 19.06 0.41 23.32
C SER A 64 20.16 0.20 24.38
N PRO A 65 19.92 -0.62 25.41
CA PRO A 65 20.88 -0.85 26.48
C PRO A 65 22.17 -1.46 25.95
N LYS A 66 23.30 -0.95 26.46
CA LYS A 66 24.68 -1.35 26.14
C LYS A 66 24.94 -2.82 26.51
N HIS A 67 24.49 -3.77 25.70
CA HIS A 67 25.13 -5.06 25.41
C HIS A 67 24.12 -6.00 24.74
N LYS A 68 24.26 -6.15 23.43
CA LYS A 68 24.21 -7.43 22.69
C LYS A 68 24.41 -7.12 21.21
N SER A 69 25.40 -7.77 20.61
CA SER A 69 25.59 -7.78 19.15
C SER A 69 24.37 -8.47 18.54
N ILE A 70 23.41 -7.67 18.07
CA ILE A 70 22.29 -8.12 17.26
C ILE A 70 22.46 -7.41 15.94
N TYR A 71 22.56 -8.19 14.86
CA TYR A 71 22.50 -7.67 13.50
C TYR A 71 21.25 -6.82 13.35
N HIS A 72 21.41 -5.50 13.24
CA HIS A 72 20.31 -4.61 12.86
C HIS A 72 20.19 -4.67 11.33
N PRO A 73 19.06 -5.14 10.77
CA PRO A 73 18.83 -4.98 9.35
C PRO A 73 18.91 -3.48 9.01
N PRO A 74 19.47 -3.11 7.85
CA PRO A 74 19.54 -1.70 7.45
C PRO A 74 18.14 -1.09 7.48
N PRO A 75 17.97 0.13 8.03
CA PRO A 75 16.67 0.78 8.12
C PRO A 75 16.05 0.86 6.74
N LEU A 76 14.80 0.43 6.65
CA LEU A 76 14.09 0.47 5.38
C LEU A 76 13.80 1.94 5.04
N PRO A 77 13.85 2.33 3.76
CA PRO A 77 13.40 3.65 3.36
C PRO A 77 11.90 3.77 3.66
N VAL A 78 11.56 4.64 4.61
CA VAL A 78 10.19 5.05 4.90
C VAL A 78 9.89 6.26 4.05
N ILE A 79 8.78 6.23 3.33
CA ILE A 79 8.28 7.41 2.64
C ILE A 79 7.77 8.38 3.71
N VAL A 80 8.50 9.46 3.93
CA VAL A 80 8.04 10.55 4.81
C VAL A 80 7.27 11.55 3.95
N CYS A 81 6.05 11.81 4.39
CA CYS A 81 5.17 12.81 3.80
C CYS A 81 5.74 14.22 4.11
N ASP A 82 6.32 14.87 3.11
CA ASP A 82 6.79 16.26 3.20
C ASP A 82 5.62 17.20 2.91
N LEU A 83 5.02 17.73 3.98
CA LEU A 83 3.84 18.60 3.90
C LEU A 83 4.12 19.88 3.10
N GLN A 84 5.34 20.42 3.16
CA GLN A 84 5.68 21.62 2.38
C GLN A 84 5.60 21.31 0.89
N ARG A 85 6.19 20.19 0.46
CA ARG A 85 6.14 19.75 -0.93
C ARG A 85 4.72 19.49 -1.40
N ILE A 86 3.85 18.93 -0.55
CA ILE A 86 2.43 18.77 -0.85
C ILE A 86 1.75 20.12 -1.11
N ASN A 87 2.01 21.11 -0.25
CA ASN A 87 1.44 22.45 -0.40
C ASN A 87 1.96 23.16 -1.65
N ASP A 88 3.25 23.02 -1.98
CA ASP A 88 3.85 23.58 -3.18
C ASP A 88 3.16 23.05 -4.44
N ILE A 89 2.80 21.77 -4.45
CA ILE A 89 2.14 21.14 -5.60
C ILE A 89 0.67 21.52 -5.68
N ALA A 90 -0.02 21.56 -4.54
CA ALA A 90 -1.38 22.09 -4.49
C ALA A 90 -1.43 23.50 -5.10
N SER A 91 -0.46 24.35 -4.72
CA SER A 91 -0.30 25.70 -5.26
C SER A 91 0.01 25.70 -6.76
N LEU A 92 0.91 24.82 -7.20
CA LEU A 92 1.25 24.65 -8.62
C LEU A 92 0.01 24.31 -9.47
N LEU A 93 -0.87 23.41 -8.98
CA LEU A 93 -2.11 23.07 -9.68
C LEU A 93 -3.10 24.24 -9.70
N CYS A 94 -3.22 24.99 -8.60
CA CYS A 94 -4.00 26.22 -8.59
C CYS A 94 -3.47 27.24 -9.61
N HIS A 95 -2.16 27.41 -9.73
CA HIS A 95 -1.55 28.29 -10.73
C HIS A 95 -1.83 27.82 -12.16
N CYS A 96 -1.75 26.51 -12.43
CA CYS A 96 -2.15 25.95 -13.73
C CYS A 96 -3.58 26.36 -14.10
N HIS A 97 -4.49 26.34 -13.11
CA HIS A 97 -5.88 26.73 -13.32
C HIS A 97 -6.01 28.23 -13.63
N THR A 98 -5.38 29.08 -12.81
CA THR A 98 -5.38 30.54 -12.99
C THR A 98 -4.79 30.97 -14.33
N LEU A 99 -3.77 30.26 -14.82
CA LEU A 99 -3.13 30.50 -16.12
C LEU A 99 -3.89 29.89 -17.31
N GLY A 100 -5.01 29.20 -17.09
CA GLY A 100 -5.82 28.59 -18.15
C GLY A 100 -5.21 27.34 -18.79
N LEU A 101 -4.31 26.64 -18.09
CA LEU A 101 -3.61 25.43 -18.57
C LEU A 101 -4.46 24.17 -18.34
N SER A 102 -5.68 24.15 -18.87
CA SER A 102 -6.65 23.05 -18.65
C SER A 102 -6.14 21.69 -19.13
N GLN A 103 -5.49 21.62 -20.29
CA GLN A 103 -4.95 20.37 -20.83
C GLN A 103 -3.88 19.75 -19.91
N HIS A 104 -2.99 20.58 -19.34
CA HIS A 104 -1.99 20.12 -18.38
C HIS A 104 -2.65 19.64 -17.08
N LEU A 105 -3.65 20.36 -16.59
CA LEU A 105 -4.43 19.94 -15.42
C LEU A 105 -5.14 18.61 -15.63
N ASP A 106 -5.81 18.43 -16.76
CA ASP A 106 -6.53 17.20 -17.07
C ASP A 106 -5.57 16.01 -17.16
N TYR A 107 -4.38 16.20 -17.74
CA TYR A 107 -3.34 15.18 -17.78
C TYR A 107 -2.83 14.82 -16.38
N ILE A 108 -2.55 15.83 -15.54
CA ILE A 108 -2.12 15.61 -14.16
C ILE A 108 -3.19 14.86 -13.38
N VAL A 109 -4.45 15.28 -13.47
CA VAL A 109 -5.57 14.63 -12.77
C VAL A 109 -5.73 13.18 -13.24
N SER A 110 -5.61 12.91 -14.54
CA SER A 110 -5.65 11.54 -15.08
C SER A 110 -4.53 10.65 -14.49
N ASN A 111 -3.31 11.18 -14.41
CA ASN A 111 -2.18 10.47 -13.79
C ASN A 111 -2.41 10.21 -12.30
N LEU A 112 -2.87 11.21 -11.55
CA LEU A 112 -3.18 11.08 -10.12
C LEU A 112 -4.27 10.06 -9.84
N VAL A 113 -5.33 10.05 -10.65
CA VAL A 113 -6.40 9.06 -10.54
C VAL A 113 -5.90 7.65 -10.85
N THR A 114 -5.00 7.51 -11.83
CA THR A 114 -4.38 6.21 -12.17
C THR A 114 -3.45 5.72 -11.06
N GLU A 115 -2.66 6.62 -10.50
CA GLU A 115 -1.77 6.35 -9.38
C GLU A 115 -2.55 5.96 -8.11
N ALA A 116 -3.65 6.64 -7.81
CA ALA A 116 -4.54 6.32 -6.69
C ALA A 116 -5.05 4.86 -6.75
N LYS A 117 -5.30 4.32 -7.96
CA LYS A 117 -5.75 2.93 -8.13
C LYS A 117 -4.67 1.89 -7.82
N THR A 118 -3.40 2.23 -8.01
CA THR A 118 -2.26 1.31 -7.88
C THR A 118 -1.45 1.53 -6.60
N MET A 119 -1.67 2.64 -5.88
CA MET A 119 -0.93 2.96 -4.67
C MET A 119 -1.21 1.97 -3.52
N GLY A 120 -0.23 1.69 -2.66
CA GLY A 120 -0.47 0.92 -1.42
C GLY A 120 -1.42 1.67 -0.49
N LEU A 121 -2.23 0.97 0.31
CA LEU A 121 -3.26 1.63 1.14
C LEU A 121 -2.68 2.56 2.21
N ASP A 122 -1.55 2.18 2.81
CA ASP A 122 -0.86 3.03 3.80
C ASP A 122 -0.33 4.31 3.15
N ASP A 123 0.37 4.19 2.02
CA ASP A 123 0.84 5.33 1.21
C ASP A 123 -0.33 6.21 0.75
N PHE A 124 -1.46 5.60 0.37
CA PHE A 124 -2.65 6.34 -0.06
C PHE A 124 -3.15 7.22 1.08
N ARG A 125 -3.28 6.66 2.29
CA ARG A 125 -3.75 7.40 3.46
C ARG A 125 -2.77 8.51 3.83
N THR A 126 -1.46 8.26 3.80
CA THR A 126 -0.46 9.24 4.22
C THR A 126 -0.16 10.32 3.18
N ILE A 127 -0.29 10.01 1.89
CA ILE A 127 0.06 10.91 0.79
C ILE A 127 -1.19 11.50 0.14
N PHE A 128 -2.10 10.68 -0.41
CA PHE A 128 -3.25 11.17 -1.17
C PHE A 128 -4.24 11.94 -0.30
N LEU A 129 -4.57 11.45 0.91
CA LEU A 129 -5.55 12.16 1.75
C LEU A 129 -4.99 13.49 2.25
N GLN A 130 -3.71 13.55 2.62
CA GLN A 130 -3.05 14.80 2.98
C GLN A 130 -2.96 15.76 1.80
N PHE A 131 -2.64 15.24 0.60
CA PHE A 131 -2.64 16.04 -0.61
C PHE A 131 -4.02 16.60 -0.95
N LEU A 132 -5.10 15.80 -0.86
CA LEU A 132 -6.47 16.30 -1.06
C LEU A 132 -6.84 17.37 -0.03
N LYS A 133 -6.41 17.21 1.24
CA LYS A 133 -6.60 18.24 2.27
C LYS A 133 -5.96 19.57 1.87
N SER A 134 -4.67 19.56 1.53
CA SER A 134 -3.94 20.76 1.10
C SER A 134 -4.49 21.35 -0.20
N LEU A 135 -4.80 20.52 -1.18
CA LEU A 135 -5.38 20.95 -2.46
C LEU A 135 -6.79 21.51 -2.29
N GLY A 136 -7.55 21.07 -1.30
CA GLY A 136 -8.87 21.61 -1.02
C GLY A 136 -8.83 23.00 -0.37
N ALA A 137 -7.79 23.27 0.42
CA ALA A 137 -7.54 24.57 1.04
C ALA A 137 -7.04 25.61 0.03
N ALA A 138 -6.14 25.22 -0.88
CA ALA A 138 -5.45 26.14 -1.78
C ALA A 138 -6.37 27.00 -2.67
N PRO A 139 -7.41 26.45 -3.34
CA PRO A 139 -8.36 27.23 -4.15
C PRO A 139 -9.07 28.34 -3.38
N ARG A 140 -9.31 28.17 -2.08
CA ARG A 140 -9.94 29.20 -1.23
C ARG A 140 -9.04 30.42 -1.09
N THR A 141 -7.74 30.21 -0.92
CA THR A 141 -6.75 31.30 -0.83
C THR A 141 -6.60 32.08 -2.14
N SER A 142 -6.84 31.41 -3.27
CA SER A 142 -6.71 32.00 -4.61
C SER A 142 -8.03 32.43 -5.25
N ASN A 143 -9.16 32.37 -4.51
CA ASN A 143 -10.51 32.67 -4.99
C ASN A 143 -10.89 31.94 -6.30
N ILE A 144 -10.47 30.67 -6.43
CA ILE A 144 -10.72 29.85 -7.62
C ILE A 144 -12.11 29.21 -7.52
N ALA A 145 -12.94 29.41 -8.55
CA ALA A 145 -14.21 28.71 -8.67
C ALA A 145 -13.96 27.22 -8.98
N VAL A 146 -14.21 26.36 -8.00
CA VAL A 146 -13.88 24.92 -8.09
C VAL A 146 -14.89 24.10 -8.91
N HIS A 147 -15.99 24.71 -9.32
CA HIS A 147 -17.08 24.05 -10.06
C HIS A 147 -16.70 23.74 -11.51
N ARG A 148 -17.01 22.52 -11.98
CA ARG A 148 -16.67 22.02 -13.35
C ARG A 148 -15.19 22.10 -13.69
N THR A 149 -14.34 21.95 -12.68
CA THR A 149 -12.87 21.94 -12.85
C THR A 149 -12.31 20.52 -12.78
N ALA A 150 -11.07 20.36 -13.21
CA ALA A 150 -10.31 19.11 -13.04
C ALA A 150 -10.20 18.70 -11.55
N PHE A 151 -10.27 19.65 -10.61
CA PHE A 151 -10.27 19.37 -9.18
C PHE A 151 -11.49 18.56 -8.75
N GLN A 152 -12.68 18.89 -9.24
CA GLN A 152 -13.90 18.12 -8.95
C GLN A 152 -13.76 16.66 -9.42
N VAL A 153 -13.19 16.45 -10.62
CA VAL A 153 -12.92 15.10 -11.15
C VAL A 153 -11.96 14.36 -10.23
N LEU A 154 -10.86 15.00 -9.83
CA LEU A 154 -9.84 14.44 -8.97
C LEU A 154 -10.40 14.01 -7.60
N PHE A 155 -11.06 14.92 -6.89
CA PHE A 155 -11.61 14.64 -5.55
C PHE A 155 -12.61 13.49 -5.61
N ARG A 156 -13.56 13.54 -6.56
CA ARG A 156 -14.54 12.48 -6.73
C ARG A 156 -13.88 11.13 -6.98
N HIS A 157 -12.97 11.04 -7.96
CA HIS A 157 -12.37 9.76 -8.32
C HIS A 157 -11.45 9.21 -7.24
N VAL A 158 -10.60 10.04 -6.63
CA VAL A 158 -9.65 9.60 -5.59
C VAL A 158 -10.41 9.16 -4.34
N MET A 159 -11.39 9.94 -3.87
CA MET A 159 -12.17 9.57 -2.68
C MET A 159 -13.03 8.32 -2.93
N THR A 160 -13.67 8.19 -4.09
CA THR A 160 -14.39 6.96 -4.46
C THR A 160 -13.45 5.76 -4.52
N THR A 161 -12.27 5.90 -5.15
CA THR A 161 -11.25 4.84 -5.20
C THR A 161 -10.81 4.43 -3.79
N TYR A 162 -10.68 5.37 -2.86
CA TYR A 162 -10.34 5.07 -1.47
C TYR A 162 -11.43 4.23 -0.80
N ILE A 163 -12.70 4.60 -0.95
CA ILE A 163 -13.83 3.81 -0.42
C ILE A 163 -13.84 2.41 -1.05
N GLU A 164 -13.70 2.30 -2.38
CA GLU A 164 -13.71 1.02 -3.10
C GLU A 164 -12.62 0.06 -2.62
N ARG A 165 -11.42 0.59 -2.35
CA ARG A 165 -10.26 -0.24 -2.00
C ARG A 165 -10.13 -0.49 -0.49
N TYR A 166 -10.38 0.52 0.33
CA TYR A 166 -10.19 0.46 1.78
C TYR A 166 -11.46 0.05 2.52
N VAL A 167 -12.57 0.77 2.34
CA VAL A 167 -13.82 0.48 3.06
C VAL A 167 -14.44 -0.82 2.54
N GLN A 168 -14.54 -0.94 1.21
CA GLN A 168 -15.17 -2.04 0.48
C GLN A 168 -16.66 -2.19 0.81
N GLN A 169 -17.33 -3.08 0.08
CA GLN A 169 -18.72 -3.45 0.35
C GLN A 169 -18.85 -4.12 1.74
N PRO A 170 -20.01 -3.98 2.40
CA PRO A 170 -20.27 -4.66 3.67
C PRO A 170 -20.11 -6.19 3.51
N PRO A 171 -19.58 -6.88 4.53
CA PRO A 171 -19.49 -8.33 4.51
C PRO A 171 -20.86 -8.98 4.24
N PRO A 172 -20.92 -10.04 3.42
CA PRO A 172 -22.18 -10.70 3.11
C PRO A 172 -22.82 -11.28 4.38
N ILE A 173 -24.15 -11.21 4.44
CA ILE A 173 -24.92 -11.90 5.49
C ILE A 173 -24.98 -13.38 5.09
N PHE A 174 -24.17 -14.22 5.72
CA PHE A 174 -24.22 -15.66 5.51
C PHE A 174 -25.55 -16.20 6.06
N ARG A 175 -26.37 -16.77 5.18
CA ARG A 175 -27.59 -17.50 5.58
C ARG A 175 -27.29 -18.92 6.04
N ASP A 176 -26.06 -19.39 5.81
CA ASP A 176 -25.59 -20.74 6.11
C ASP A 176 -24.26 -20.72 6.89
N TRP A 177 -23.70 -21.92 7.13
CA TRP A 177 -22.43 -22.09 7.80
C TRP A 177 -21.22 -21.99 6.86
N THR A 178 -21.36 -21.49 5.63
CA THR A 178 -20.22 -21.33 4.72
C THR A 178 -19.29 -20.21 5.22
N ARG A 179 -17.97 -20.42 5.12
CA ARG A 179 -16.94 -19.47 5.53
C ARG A 179 -15.87 -19.37 4.45
N ALA A 180 -15.17 -18.23 4.41
CA ALA A 180 -14.05 -18.06 3.47
C ALA A 180 -12.97 -19.10 3.74
N THR A 181 -12.41 -19.67 2.68
CA THR A 181 -11.32 -20.64 2.74
C THR A 181 -10.00 -19.97 3.06
N VAL A 182 -9.08 -20.72 3.66
CA VAL A 182 -7.71 -20.25 3.95
C VAL A 182 -6.77 -20.58 2.80
N SER A 183 -5.84 -19.67 2.53
CA SER A 183 -4.75 -19.87 1.57
C SER A 183 -3.49 -20.36 2.29
N CYS A 184 -2.94 -21.50 1.85
CA CYS A 184 -1.69 -22.05 2.37
C CYS A 184 -0.68 -22.29 1.25
N ARG A 185 0.46 -22.91 1.58
CA ARG A 185 1.40 -23.43 0.57
C ARG A 185 0.69 -24.46 -0.30
N GLU A 186 1.15 -24.58 -1.55
CA GLU A 186 0.62 -25.54 -2.51
C GLU A 186 0.62 -26.95 -1.91
N HIS A 187 -0.53 -27.65 -2.04
CA HIS A 187 -0.76 -29.02 -1.59
C HIS A 187 -0.74 -29.29 -0.07
N CYS A 188 -1.07 -28.29 0.77
CA CYS A 188 -1.27 -28.52 2.20
C CYS A 188 -2.56 -29.31 2.48
N LYS A 189 -2.45 -30.63 2.61
CA LYS A 189 -3.58 -31.55 2.88
C LYS A 189 -4.39 -31.20 4.14
N ASP A 190 -3.76 -30.60 5.15
CA ASP A 190 -4.45 -30.16 6.37
C ASP A 190 -5.35 -28.96 6.08
N CYS A 191 -4.85 -27.99 5.30
CA CYS A 191 -5.64 -26.84 4.87
C CYS A 191 -6.72 -27.22 3.85
N ASP A 192 -6.49 -28.24 3.02
CA ASP A 192 -7.53 -28.75 2.11
C ASP A 192 -8.73 -29.28 2.89
N LYS A 193 -8.50 -30.09 3.93
CA LYS A 193 -9.56 -30.57 4.84
C LYS A 193 -10.21 -29.45 5.63
N LEU A 194 -9.43 -28.46 6.07
CA LEU A 194 -9.97 -27.27 6.70
C LEU A 194 -10.88 -26.49 5.73
N ASN A 195 -10.48 -26.35 4.47
CA ASN A 195 -11.25 -25.65 3.45
C ASN A 195 -12.52 -26.39 3.06
N GLU A 196 -12.49 -27.72 3.01
CA GLU A 196 -13.69 -28.55 2.87
C GLU A 196 -14.67 -28.30 4.03
N PHE A 197 -14.17 -28.31 5.27
CA PHE A 197 -14.99 -27.93 6.43
C PHE A 197 -15.54 -26.51 6.30
N LEU A 198 -14.71 -25.51 6.02
CA LEU A 198 -15.10 -24.09 5.95
C LEU A 198 -16.14 -23.82 4.86
N SER A 199 -15.98 -24.44 3.69
CA SER A 199 -16.89 -24.29 2.56
C SER A 199 -18.22 -25.06 2.70
N ASN A 200 -18.31 -26.02 3.63
CA ASN A 200 -19.54 -26.79 3.82
C ASN A 200 -20.66 -25.95 4.50
N PRO A 201 -21.80 -25.69 3.83
CA PRO A 201 -22.87 -24.85 4.34
C PRO A 201 -23.66 -25.47 5.50
N ARG A 202 -23.60 -26.80 5.66
CA ARG A 202 -24.39 -27.55 6.65
C ARG A 202 -23.57 -27.94 7.88
N GLN A 203 -22.25 -27.83 7.81
CA GLN A 203 -21.37 -28.27 8.88
C GLN A 203 -20.94 -27.09 9.74
N GLN A 204 -21.44 -27.04 10.98
CA GLN A 204 -21.09 -26.01 11.94
C GLN A 204 -19.80 -26.33 12.70
N ALA A 205 -19.54 -27.59 13.03
CA ALA A 205 -18.37 -28.01 13.79
C ALA A 205 -17.64 -29.19 13.14
N ALA A 206 -16.33 -29.26 13.34
CA ALA A 206 -15.49 -30.35 12.87
C ALA A 206 -14.35 -30.66 13.85
N ASP A 207 -13.97 -31.93 13.83
CA ASP A 207 -12.94 -32.48 14.70
C ASP A 207 -11.71 -32.85 13.86
N PHE A 208 -10.56 -32.36 14.26
CA PHE A 208 -9.29 -32.58 13.59
C PHE A 208 -8.35 -33.34 14.52
N THR A 209 -8.30 -34.67 14.35
CA THR A 209 -7.38 -35.53 15.11
C THR A 209 -6.02 -35.57 14.41
N MET A 210 -5.03 -34.88 14.99
CA MET A 210 -3.68 -34.78 14.43
C MET A 210 -2.63 -34.46 15.51
N GLY A 211 -1.36 -34.60 15.15
CA GLY A 211 -0.22 -34.27 16.03
C GLY A 211 -0.12 -32.77 16.33
N GLY A 212 0.63 -32.44 17.39
CA GLY A 212 0.70 -31.07 17.95
C GLY A 212 1.07 -29.99 16.93
N SER A 213 2.14 -30.17 16.15
CA SER A 213 2.60 -29.20 15.15
C SER A 213 1.56 -28.93 14.05
N ARG A 214 0.84 -29.97 13.61
CA ARG A 214 -0.25 -29.86 12.62
C ARG A 214 -1.48 -29.15 13.21
N ARG A 215 -1.80 -29.41 14.48
CA ARG A 215 -2.85 -28.66 15.20
C ARG A 215 -2.51 -27.18 15.31
N GLU A 216 -1.29 -26.85 15.71
CA GLU A 216 -0.83 -25.46 15.80
C GLU A 216 -0.85 -24.77 14.44
N HIS A 217 -0.48 -25.48 13.37
CA HIS A 217 -0.61 -24.99 12.01
C HIS A 217 -2.06 -24.62 11.69
N LEU A 218 -3.03 -25.53 11.86
CA LEU A 218 -4.44 -25.22 11.60
C LEU A 218 -4.97 -24.12 12.52
N LEU A 219 -4.62 -24.14 13.80
CA LEU A 219 -4.98 -23.09 14.75
C LEU A 219 -4.46 -21.72 14.30
N SER A 220 -3.25 -21.65 13.74
CA SER A 220 -2.70 -20.40 13.18
C SER A 220 -3.47 -19.90 11.96
N GLN A 221 -4.08 -20.80 11.17
CA GLN A 221 -4.88 -20.41 10.00
C GLN A 221 -6.23 -19.79 10.39
N VAL A 222 -6.77 -20.13 11.56
CA VAL A 222 -8.13 -19.72 11.99
C VAL A 222 -8.17 -18.77 13.18
N ARG A 223 -7.00 -18.41 13.76
CA ARG A 223 -6.89 -17.59 14.97
C ARG A 223 -7.64 -16.26 14.88
N ASP A 224 -7.54 -15.60 13.72
CA ASP A 224 -8.11 -14.26 13.50
C ASP A 224 -9.38 -14.31 12.65
N THR A 225 -9.90 -15.51 12.39
CA THR A 225 -11.12 -15.70 11.60
C THR A 225 -12.35 -15.88 12.49
N GLY A 226 -12.28 -15.62 13.80
CA GLY A 226 -13.41 -15.79 14.72
C GLY A 226 -13.94 -17.23 14.85
N ILE A 227 -13.34 -18.23 14.20
CA ILE A 227 -13.73 -19.63 14.32
C ILE A 227 -13.34 -20.08 15.73
N GLY A 228 -14.31 -20.58 16.49
CA GLY A 228 -14.05 -21.12 17.82
C GLY A 228 -13.12 -22.32 17.69
N ALA A 229 -12.05 -22.36 18.48
CA ALA A 229 -11.04 -23.39 18.41
C ALA A 229 -10.71 -23.90 19.81
N ASP A 230 -11.05 -25.16 20.08
CA ASP A 230 -10.80 -25.80 21.37
C ASP A 230 -9.92 -27.04 21.19
N GLN A 231 -9.01 -27.28 22.12
CA GLN A 231 -8.25 -28.52 22.18
C GLN A 231 -8.79 -29.39 23.31
N ARG A 232 -9.39 -30.54 22.98
CA ARG A 232 -9.88 -31.51 23.97
C ARG A 232 -9.46 -32.93 23.63
N LYS A 233 -9.35 -33.76 24.68
CA LYS A 233 -9.14 -35.21 24.51
C LYS A 233 -10.44 -35.82 24.02
N LYS A 234 -10.40 -36.47 22.85
CA LYS A 234 -11.58 -37.12 22.25
C LYS A 234 -11.81 -38.54 22.78
N TYR A 235 -10.75 -39.21 23.25
CA TYR A 235 -10.80 -40.59 23.74
C TYR A 235 -10.13 -40.73 25.12
N ALA A 236 -10.14 -41.96 25.65
CA ALA A 236 -9.63 -42.40 26.94
C ALA A 236 -8.21 -41.88 27.33
N PRO A 237 -7.80 -42.02 28.61
CA PRO A 237 -6.48 -41.60 29.07
C PRO A 237 -5.37 -42.22 28.18
N GLY A 238 -4.56 -41.37 27.54
CA GLY A 238 -3.51 -41.79 26.60
C GLY A 238 -3.75 -41.39 25.13
N SER A 239 -4.94 -40.92 24.77
CA SER A 239 -5.25 -40.49 23.40
C SER A 239 -4.64 -39.14 23.01
N ALA A 240 -4.32 -38.99 21.72
CA ALA A 240 -3.97 -37.71 21.12
C ALA A 240 -5.11 -36.68 21.28
N TYR A 241 -4.73 -35.43 21.57
CA TYR A 241 -5.67 -34.30 21.58
C TYR A 241 -6.21 -34.05 20.16
N ALA A 242 -7.49 -33.73 20.05
CA ALA A 242 -8.09 -33.28 18.81
C ALA A 242 -8.36 -31.77 18.88
N LEU A 243 -8.24 -31.11 17.73
CA LEU A 243 -8.62 -29.71 17.55
C LEU A 243 -10.08 -29.67 17.10
N PHE A 244 -10.93 -29.00 17.87
CA PHE A 244 -12.35 -28.85 17.58
C PHE A 244 -12.57 -27.43 17.09
N LEU A 245 -13.00 -27.31 15.84
CA LEU A 245 -13.30 -26.03 15.21
C LEU A 245 -14.81 -25.87 15.09
N THR A 246 -15.31 -24.72 15.54
CA THR A 246 -16.73 -24.37 15.50
C THR A 246 -16.92 -23.06 14.75
N LYS A 247 -17.69 -23.10 13.66
CA LYS A 247 -18.17 -21.91 12.97
C LYS A 247 -19.24 -21.27 13.83
N ASN A 248 -19.00 -20.04 14.23
CA ASN A 248 -19.92 -19.26 15.05
C ASN A 248 -20.32 -17.98 14.31
N SER A 249 -21.13 -17.16 14.97
CA SER A 249 -21.48 -15.81 14.54
C SER A 249 -20.33 -14.80 14.73
N ALA A 250 -19.34 -15.11 15.59
CA ALA A 250 -18.21 -14.22 15.87
C ALA A 250 -17.38 -13.91 14.62
N TYR A 251 -17.23 -14.84 13.67
CA TYR A 251 -16.61 -14.53 12.37
C TYR A 251 -17.30 -13.38 11.64
N ILE A 252 -18.64 -13.41 11.57
CA ILE A 252 -19.44 -12.38 10.91
C ILE A 252 -19.31 -11.06 11.68
N GLN A 253 -19.34 -11.14 13.01
CA GLN A 253 -19.20 -9.97 13.88
C GLN A 253 -17.83 -9.31 13.72
N ILE A 254 -16.73 -10.07 13.73
CA ILE A 254 -15.37 -9.53 13.52
C ILE A 254 -15.26 -8.87 12.15
N GLY A 255 -15.75 -9.53 11.09
CA GLY A 255 -15.76 -8.96 9.75
C GLY A 255 -16.57 -7.67 9.67
N ARG A 256 -17.76 -7.65 10.29
CA ARG A 256 -18.64 -6.47 10.35
C ARG A 256 -18.00 -5.34 11.15
N SER A 257 -17.50 -5.60 12.35
CA SER A 257 -16.86 -4.58 13.18
C SER A 257 -15.59 -4.01 12.53
N ALA A 258 -14.81 -4.84 11.83
CA ALA A 258 -13.66 -4.36 11.05
C ALA A 258 -14.10 -3.47 9.87
N TRP A 259 -15.18 -3.83 9.16
CA TRP A 259 -15.75 -3.01 8.10
C TRP A 259 -16.31 -1.68 8.63
N GLU A 260 -17.08 -1.72 9.72
CA GLU A 260 -17.62 -0.53 10.40
C GLU A 260 -16.50 0.43 10.82
N ARG A 261 -15.40 -0.12 11.39
CA ARG A 261 -14.21 0.65 11.77
C ARG A 261 -13.55 1.32 10.57
N ARG A 262 -13.30 0.60 9.47
CA ARG A 262 -12.73 1.19 8.25
C ARG A 262 -13.63 2.30 7.69
N GLY A 263 -14.95 2.10 7.75
CA GLY A 263 -15.93 3.13 7.41
C GLY A 263 -15.80 4.37 8.30
N GLU A 264 -15.67 4.20 9.62
CA GLU A 264 -15.55 5.32 10.54
C GLU A 264 -14.23 6.08 10.37
N ASP A 265 -13.11 5.38 10.30
CA ASP A 265 -11.79 5.97 10.05
C ASP A 265 -11.79 6.80 8.74
N THR A 266 -12.51 6.31 7.72
CA THR A 266 -12.66 7.03 6.43
C THR A 266 -13.52 8.26 6.58
N ARG A 267 -14.65 8.18 7.29
CA ARG A 267 -15.52 9.34 7.55
C ARG A 267 -14.80 10.42 8.35
N GLU A 268 -14.02 10.03 9.36
CA GLU A 268 -13.17 10.95 10.12
C GLU A 268 -12.16 11.65 9.20
N SER A 269 -11.42 10.89 8.40
CA SER A 269 -10.46 11.46 7.44
C SER A 269 -11.13 12.41 6.44
N PHE A 270 -12.35 12.11 5.98
CA PHE A 270 -13.09 12.98 5.05
C PHE A 270 -13.65 14.23 5.73
N ARG A 271 -14.08 14.13 6.99
CA ARG A 271 -14.45 15.30 7.80
C ARG A 271 -13.25 16.23 8.00
N ASP A 272 -12.06 15.69 8.25
CA ASP A 272 -10.84 16.48 8.37
C ASP A 272 -10.50 17.24 7.08
N ILE A 273 -10.78 16.63 5.92
CA ILE A 273 -10.64 17.30 4.62
C ILE A 273 -11.74 18.37 4.46
N GLU A 274 -12.99 18.10 4.81
CA GLU A 274 -14.12 19.06 4.74
C GLU A 274 -13.90 20.33 5.56
N LEU A 275 -13.18 20.24 6.69
CA LEU A 275 -12.83 21.42 7.48
C LEU A 275 -11.99 22.43 6.70
N GLU A 276 -11.14 21.95 5.79
CA GLU A 276 -10.24 22.77 4.97
C GLU A 276 -10.80 23.02 3.56
N ALA A 277 -11.42 22.00 2.98
CA ALA A 277 -11.93 21.93 1.62
C ALA A 277 -13.45 22.10 1.63
N ASN A 278 -14.03 22.89 0.73
CA ASN A 278 -15.49 22.87 0.57
C ASN A 278 -15.87 21.63 -0.27
N LEU A 279 -15.89 20.43 0.33
CA LEU A 279 -16.15 19.21 -0.43
C LEU A 279 -17.56 19.18 -1.00
N PHE A 280 -18.51 19.90 -0.41
CA PHE A 280 -19.84 20.05 -1.02
C PHE A 280 -19.74 20.61 -2.44
N ASP A 281 -18.91 21.64 -2.65
CA ASP A 281 -18.72 22.23 -3.97
C ASP A 281 -17.90 21.35 -4.93
N LEU A 282 -16.93 20.61 -4.39
CA LEU A 282 -16.09 19.69 -5.17
C LEU A 282 -16.84 18.43 -5.59
N LEU A 283 -17.68 17.87 -4.71
CA LEU A 283 -18.32 16.57 -4.92
C LEU A 283 -19.75 16.67 -5.45
N LYS A 284 -20.45 17.78 -5.18
CA LYS A 284 -21.85 18.05 -5.58
C LYS A 284 -22.76 16.85 -5.33
N ASP A 285 -23.36 16.27 -6.37
CA ASP A 285 -24.30 15.15 -6.26
C ASP A 285 -23.69 13.89 -5.63
N SER A 286 -22.35 13.76 -5.68
CA SER A 286 -21.62 12.66 -5.04
C SER A 286 -21.21 12.95 -3.58
N TYR A 287 -21.51 14.14 -3.06
CA TYR A 287 -21.12 14.54 -1.70
C TYR A 287 -21.67 13.59 -0.64
N ALA A 288 -23.00 13.43 -0.58
CA ALA A 288 -23.66 12.61 0.42
C ALA A 288 -23.16 11.14 0.43
N PRO A 289 -23.10 10.40 -0.69
CA PRO A 289 -22.61 9.03 -0.67
C PRO A 289 -21.12 8.91 -0.32
N ILE A 290 -20.28 9.83 -0.80
CA ILE A 290 -18.83 9.81 -0.49
C ILE A 290 -18.59 10.14 0.99
N MET A 291 -19.26 11.15 1.54
CA MET A 291 -19.15 11.52 2.95
C MET A 291 -19.71 10.45 3.89
N ALA A 292 -20.70 9.67 3.44
CA ALA A 292 -21.17 8.49 4.14
C ALA A 292 -20.23 7.28 4.02
N ALA A 293 -19.09 7.41 3.31
CA ALA A 293 -18.16 6.33 2.98
C ALA A 293 -18.87 5.11 2.35
N SER A 294 -19.87 5.39 1.51
CA SER A 294 -20.78 4.38 0.95
C SER A 294 -20.58 4.26 -0.56
N LEU A 295 -20.47 3.01 -1.03
CA LEU A 295 -20.43 2.73 -2.46
C LEU A 295 -21.86 2.64 -3.01
N PRO A 296 -22.09 3.06 -4.28
CA PRO A 296 -23.32 2.70 -4.97
C PRO A 296 -23.46 1.17 -4.96
N HIS A 297 -24.67 0.70 -4.68
CA HIS A 297 -24.97 -0.73 -4.55
C HIS A 297 -24.76 -1.43 -5.91
N GLN A 298 -23.55 -1.92 -6.18
CA GLN A 298 -23.31 -2.84 -7.28
C GLN A 298 -23.54 -4.26 -6.76
N GLY A 299 -24.40 -5.00 -7.45
CA GLY A 299 -24.83 -6.35 -7.07
C GLY A 299 -23.66 -7.24 -6.66
N SER A 300 -23.76 -7.76 -5.44
CA SER A 300 -22.86 -8.74 -4.84
C SER A 300 -22.47 -9.87 -5.80
N VAL A 301 -21.17 -10.01 -6.11
CA VAL A 301 -20.53 -11.31 -6.25
C VAL A 301 -19.05 -11.18 -5.85
N HIS A 302 -18.58 -12.16 -5.06
CA HIS A 302 -17.21 -12.42 -4.58
C HIS A 302 -16.89 -11.96 -3.15
N ALA A 303 -16.95 -12.94 -2.24
CA ALA A 303 -16.50 -12.85 -0.88
C ALA A 303 -14.97 -12.68 -0.85
N LEU A 304 -14.50 -11.51 -0.39
CA LEU A 304 -13.13 -11.33 0.05
C LEU A 304 -13.03 -11.68 1.54
N ALA A 305 -11.98 -12.41 1.91
CA ALA A 305 -11.64 -12.65 3.32
C ALA A 305 -11.45 -11.30 4.05
N PRO A 306 -11.67 -11.24 5.38
CA PRO A 306 -11.30 -10.07 6.15
C PRO A 306 -9.84 -9.71 5.83
N LEU A 307 -9.60 -8.47 5.39
CA LEU A 307 -8.24 -7.96 5.24
C LEU A 307 -7.54 -8.22 6.57
N ARG A 308 -6.53 -9.10 6.50
CA ARG A 308 -5.64 -9.40 7.62
C ARG A 308 -5.14 -8.05 8.11
N MET A 309 -5.38 -7.72 9.39
CA MET A 309 -4.72 -6.57 10.02
C MET A 309 -3.23 -6.74 9.74
N ALA A 310 -2.69 -5.91 8.87
CA ALA A 310 -1.37 -6.10 8.32
C ALA A 310 -0.36 -5.95 9.47
N GLY A 311 0.12 -7.08 9.99
CA GLY A 311 1.47 -7.13 10.49
C GLY A 311 2.39 -6.90 9.29
N ASN A 312 3.04 -5.74 9.26
CA ASN A 312 4.07 -5.29 8.32
C ASN A 312 4.77 -6.46 7.60
N THR A 313 4.35 -6.75 6.37
CA THR A 313 5.02 -7.72 5.49
C THR A 313 5.25 -7.18 4.07
N ALA A 314 4.84 -5.95 3.77
CA ALA A 314 4.98 -5.34 2.44
C ALA A 314 6.42 -5.05 2.00
N ASN A 315 7.44 -5.26 2.84
CA ASN A 315 8.85 -5.01 2.52
C ASN A 315 9.74 -6.26 2.43
N ARG A 316 9.20 -7.47 2.28
CA ARG A 316 10.05 -8.66 2.05
C ARG A 316 10.41 -8.80 0.57
N LEU A 317 11.60 -8.31 0.22
CA LEU A 317 12.35 -8.78 -0.96
C LEU A 317 12.52 -10.32 -0.90
N PRO A 318 12.66 -11.00 -2.06
CA PRO A 318 12.89 -12.44 -2.10
C PRO A 318 14.16 -12.80 -1.30
N SER A 319 14.12 -13.91 -0.56
CA SER A 319 15.32 -14.41 0.13
C SER A 319 16.48 -14.60 -0.86
N PRO A 320 17.70 -14.19 -0.52
CA PRO A 320 18.86 -14.50 -1.34
C PRO A 320 19.02 -16.02 -1.41
N GLY A 321 19.18 -16.54 -2.63
CA GLY A 321 19.44 -17.96 -2.86
C GLY A 321 20.70 -18.43 -2.12
N PRO A 322 20.79 -19.73 -1.79
CA PRO A 322 21.93 -20.24 -1.03
C PRO A 322 23.20 -20.11 -1.87
N ARG A 323 24.16 -19.30 -1.41
CA ARG A 323 25.48 -19.17 -2.04
C ARG A 323 26.56 -19.36 -0.98
N GLY A 324 27.36 -20.41 -1.14
CA GLY A 324 28.61 -20.58 -0.39
C GLY A 324 28.98 -22.02 -0.04
N THR A 325 29.23 -22.87 -1.04
CA THR A 325 30.10 -24.04 -0.85
C THR A 325 31.48 -23.58 -0.37
N LYS A 326 31.90 -24.07 0.80
CA LYS A 326 33.25 -23.92 1.37
C LYS A 326 34.31 -24.29 0.32
N ARG A 327 35.15 -23.32 -0.08
CA ARG A 327 36.44 -23.62 -0.72
C ARG A 327 37.48 -23.84 0.38
N LYS A 328 38.15 -24.98 0.31
CA LYS A 328 39.29 -25.36 1.14
C LYS A 328 40.48 -24.49 0.71
N ALA A 329 41.20 -23.91 1.67
CA ALA A 329 42.40 -23.11 1.41
C ALA A 329 43.54 -24.02 0.91
N THR A 330 44.28 -23.53 -0.08
CA THR A 330 45.52 -24.12 -0.57
C THR A 330 46.68 -23.45 0.16
N GLU A 331 47.50 -24.24 0.87
CA GLU A 331 48.77 -23.80 1.42
C GLU A 331 49.79 -23.58 0.30
N THR A 332 50.46 -22.44 0.37
CA THR A 332 51.62 -22.08 -0.45
C THR A 332 52.85 -22.73 0.15
N ILE A 333 53.54 -23.59 -0.60
CA ILE A 333 54.95 -23.91 -0.37
C ILE A 333 55.68 -23.59 -1.67
N ASP A 334 56.61 -22.66 -1.57
CA ASP A 334 57.47 -22.20 -2.64
C ASP A 334 58.91 -22.62 -2.29
N ILE A 335 59.49 -23.55 -3.04
CA ILE A 335 60.95 -23.78 -3.07
C ILE A 335 61.34 -24.15 -4.51
N ASN A 336 62.22 -23.32 -5.06
CA ASN A 336 63.01 -23.49 -6.28
C ASN A 336 63.63 -24.88 -6.46
N GLU A 337 63.64 -25.41 -7.69
CA GLU A 337 64.85 -25.72 -8.49
C GLU A 337 64.50 -26.45 -9.81
N TYR A 338 65.05 -25.95 -10.92
CA TYR A 338 65.12 -26.56 -12.27
C TYR A 338 66.23 -27.66 -12.29
N PRO A 339 66.51 -28.36 -13.41
CA PRO A 339 65.70 -29.25 -14.25
C PRO A 339 66.45 -30.58 -14.58
N SER A 340 65.80 -31.59 -15.17
CA SER A 340 66.39 -32.38 -16.27
C SER A 340 65.57 -33.56 -16.79
N ARG A 341 65.47 -33.58 -18.13
CA ARG A 341 65.66 -34.72 -19.05
C ARG A 341 64.69 -35.91 -19.01
N LYS A 342 63.83 -35.87 -20.04
CA LYS A 342 63.71 -36.81 -21.17
C LYS A 342 63.07 -38.20 -20.95
N PRO A 343 62.52 -38.79 -22.04
CA PRO A 343 61.29 -39.58 -22.05
C PRO A 343 61.54 -41.06 -22.37
N ILE A 344 60.69 -41.99 -21.95
CA ILE A 344 60.53 -43.27 -22.66
C ILE A 344 59.07 -43.75 -22.67
N HIS A 345 58.71 -44.18 -23.87
CA HIS A 345 57.52 -44.75 -24.48
C HIS A 345 57.09 -46.14 -23.89
N PRO A 346 56.16 -46.89 -24.52
CA PRO A 346 54.93 -47.42 -23.94
C PRO A 346 54.97 -48.95 -23.68
N TYR A 347 53.85 -49.55 -23.26
CA TYR A 347 53.24 -50.80 -23.78
C TYR A 347 52.34 -51.47 -22.69
N LEU A 348 51.04 -51.49 -23.02
CA LEU A 348 50.01 -52.56 -22.92
C LEU A 348 50.44 -53.96 -22.43
N PRO A 349 49.51 -54.85 -22.02
CA PRO A 349 48.06 -54.86 -22.27
C PRO A 349 47.16 -54.66 -21.05
#